data_AF-A0A1J5PDU0-F1
#
_entry.id   AF-A0A1J5PDU0-F1
#
_cell.length_a   1.000
_cell.length_b   1.000
_cell.length_c   1.000
_cell.angle_alpha   90.00
_cell.angle_beta   90.00
_cell.angle_gamma   90.00
#
_symmetry.space_group_name_H-M   'P 1'
#
loop_
_entity.id
_entity.type
_entity.pdbx_description
1 polymer ?
#
loop_
_entity_poly.entity_id
_entity_poly.type
_entity_poly.pdbx_seq_one_letter_code
_entity_poly.pdbx_strand_id
1 'polypeptide(L)'
;MLPSHAWLTEFRLLETAGKREEQVAISGFSNAAPSLVGIVDSSPLFFDAALTSPIAFDSTEGRERFALQAKVKMPDILKEARR
;
A
#
# COMPACT_ATOMS: atom_id res chain seq x y z
N MET A 1 10.35 -0.69 2.72
CA MET A 1 10.48 -0.10 4.07
C MET A 1 9.62 1.14 4.12
N LEU A 2 8.79 1.31 5.16
CA LEU A 2 8.03 2.55 5.33
C LEU A 2 8.97 3.66 5.83
N PRO A 3 8.71 4.94 5.48
CA PRO A 3 9.45 6.05 6.06
C PRO A 3 9.27 6.11 7.59
N SER A 4 10.29 6.61 8.30
CA SER A 4 10.29 6.71 9.77
C SER A 4 9.18 7.60 10.36
N HIS A 5 8.56 8.43 9.53
CA HIS A 5 7.47 9.34 9.91
C HIS A 5 6.08 8.80 9.56
N ALA A 6 5.99 7.56 9.06
CA ALA A 6 4.75 6.89 8.71
C ALA A 6 4.55 5.62 9.54
N TRP A 7 3.32 5.37 9.99
CA TRP A 7 2.94 4.10 10.60
C TRP A 7 1.56 3.66 10.15
N LEU A 8 1.35 2.35 10.17
CA LEU A 8 0.08 1.73 9.81
C LEU A 8 -0.79 1.58 11.05
N THR A 9 -2.06 1.92 10.91
CA THR A 9 -3.11 1.54 11.85
C THR A 9 -3.85 0.30 11.39
N GLU A 10 -3.89 0.06 10.08
CA GLU A 10 -4.55 -1.10 9.50
C GLU A 10 -3.81 -1.60 8.26
N PHE A 11 -3.77 -2.92 8.11
CA PHE A 11 -3.30 -3.63 6.93
C PHE A 11 -4.26 -4.79 6.66
N ARG A 12 -4.83 -4.85 5.45
CA ARG A 12 -5.70 -5.95 5.01
C ARG A 12 -5.21 -6.50 3.68
N LEU A 13 -5.10 -7.82 3.60
CA LEU A 13 -4.98 -8.55 2.34
C LEU A 13 -6.38 -8.95 1.87
N LEU A 14 -6.71 -8.58 0.65
CA LEU A 14 -8.00 -8.83 0.02
C LEU A 14 -7.81 -9.83 -1.12
N GLU A 15 -8.43 -10.99 -0.99
CA GLU A 15 -8.51 -11.98 -2.05
C GLU A 15 -9.65 -11.61 -2.99
N THR A 16 -9.35 -11.49 -4.29
CA THR A 16 -10.40 -11.27 -5.29
C THR A 16 -10.87 -12.62 -5.82
N ALA A 17 -11.99 -13.13 -5.31
CA ALA A 17 -12.56 -14.41 -5.75
C ALA A 17 -12.67 -14.47 -7.29
N GLY A 18 -12.03 -15.48 -7.90
CA GLY A 18 -12.01 -15.68 -9.35
C GLY A 18 -10.97 -14.88 -10.13
N LYS A 19 -10.14 -14.06 -9.47
CA LYS A 19 -8.95 -13.42 -10.09
C LYS A 19 -7.68 -13.89 -9.39
N ARG A 20 -6.59 -13.97 -10.15
CA ARG A 20 -5.23 -14.19 -9.61
C ARG A 20 -4.63 -12.95 -8.94
N GLU A 21 -5.35 -11.82 -8.92
CA GLU A 21 -4.84 -10.58 -8.35
C GLU A 21 -5.22 -10.48 -6.87
N GLU A 22 -4.21 -10.48 -6.01
CA GLU A 22 -4.33 -10.10 -4.61
C GLU A 22 -4.21 -8.58 -4.49
N GLN A 23 -4.95 -7.99 -3.55
CA GLN A 23 -4.88 -6.56 -3.25
C GLN A 23 -4.56 -6.34 -1.78
N VAL A 24 -3.81 -5.28 -1.48
CA VAL A 24 -3.61 -4.80 -0.12
C VAL A 24 -4.34 -3.49 0.06
N ALA A 25 -4.99 -3.33 1.20
CA ALA A 25 -5.52 -2.06 1.68
C ALA A 25 -4.78 -1.68 2.95
N ILE A 26 -4.21 -0.48 2.99
CA ILE A 26 -3.44 0.01 4.13
C ILE A 26 -3.92 1.40 4.53
N SER A 27 -3.99 1.66 5.83
CA SER A 27 -4.32 2.97 6.37
C SER A 27 -3.46 3.30 7.58
N GLY A 28 -3.31 4.59 7.85
CA GLY A 28 -2.49 5.05 8.95
C GLY A 28 -2.26 6.55 8.92
N PHE A 29 -1.12 6.96 9.48
CA PHE A 29 -0.73 8.36 9.57
C PHE A 29 0.68 8.61 9.04
N SER A 30 0.92 9.81 8.52
CA SER A 30 2.22 10.25 8.00
C SER A 30 2.38 11.77 8.09
N ASN A 31 3.62 12.26 8.11
CA ASN A 31 3.94 13.67 7.86
C ASN A 31 4.02 14.01 6.35
N ALA A 32 3.95 13.01 5.48
CA ALA A 32 4.02 13.16 4.03
C ALA A 32 3.19 12.05 3.35
N ALA A 33 1.91 11.94 3.70
CA ALA A 33 0.98 10.95 3.18
C ALA A 33 0.92 10.91 1.63
N PRO A 34 0.95 12.03 0.88
CA PRO A 34 0.90 11.98 -0.58
C PRO A 34 2.08 11.21 -1.19
N SER A 35 3.25 11.21 -0.54
CA SER A 35 4.44 10.52 -1.04
C SER A 35 4.35 9.00 -0.94
N LEU A 36 3.47 8.48 -0.06
CA LEU A 36 3.35 7.05 0.19
C LEU A 36 2.84 6.27 -1.03
N VAL A 37 2.03 6.89 -1.89
CA VAL A 37 1.58 6.26 -3.14
C VAL A 37 2.78 5.90 -4.00
N GLY A 38 3.67 6.87 -4.27
CA GLY A 38 4.87 6.63 -5.06
C GLY A 38 5.83 5.63 -4.41
N ILE A 39 5.95 5.66 -3.07
CA ILE A 39 6.78 4.68 -2.34
C ILE A 39 6.22 3.26 -2.52
N VAL A 40 4.91 3.07 -2.37
CA VAL A 40 4.27 1.75 -2.56
C VAL A 40 4.38 1.31 -4.01
N ASP A 41 4.15 2.21 -4.97
CA ASP A 41 4.20 1.89 -6.41
C ASP A 41 5.63 1.58 -6.90
N SER A 42 6.65 2.18 -6.27
CA SER A 42 8.07 1.89 -6.55
C SER A 42 8.52 0.51 -6.05
N SER A 43 7.71 -0.18 -5.24
CA SER A 43 8.03 -1.49 -4.69
C SER A 43 8.07 -2.59 -5.76
N PRO A 44 8.99 -3.56 -5.66
CA PRO A 44 8.95 -4.76 -6.48
C PRO A 44 7.78 -5.70 -6.12
N LEU A 45 7.07 -5.43 -5.02
CA LEU A 45 5.96 -6.26 -4.54
C LEU A 45 4.58 -5.73 -4.93
N PHE A 46 4.46 -4.45 -5.28
CA PHE A 46 3.17 -3.80 -5.51
C PHE A 46 3.13 -3.04 -6.85
N PHE A 47 1.92 -2.81 -7.35
CA PHE A 47 1.64 -1.92 -8.47
C PHE A 47 0.24 -1.32 -8.33
N ASP A 48 -0.04 -0.28 -9.11
CA ASP A 48 -1.37 0.35 -9.19
C ASP A 48 -1.78 0.89 -7.82
N ALA A 49 -0.82 1.50 -7.11
CA ALA A 49 -1.06 2.11 -5.81
C ALA A 49 -1.92 3.37 -5.97
N ALA A 50 -2.99 3.48 -5.19
CA ALA A 50 -3.89 4.63 -5.24
C ALA A 50 -4.50 4.93 -3.87
N LEU A 51 -4.72 6.21 -3.59
CA LEU A 51 -5.50 6.64 -2.44
C LEU A 51 -6.95 6.18 -2.59
N THR A 52 -7.54 5.65 -1.52
CA THR A 52 -8.96 5.27 -1.47
C THR A 52 -9.82 6.30 -0.73
N SER A 53 -9.18 7.27 -0.08
CA SER A 53 -9.81 8.44 0.52
C SER A 53 -8.95 9.68 0.33
N PRO A 54 -9.52 10.90 0.39
CA PRO A 54 -8.74 12.12 0.54
C PRO A 54 -7.81 12.05 1.74
N ILE A 55 -6.64 12.67 1.63
CA ILE A 55 -5.73 12.88 2.75
C ILE A 55 -6.29 14.01 3.61
N ALA A 56 -6.33 13.81 4.92
CA ALA A 56 -6.82 14.80 5.87
C ALA A 56 -5.86 14.92 7.05
N PHE A 57 -5.60 16.13 7.51
CA PHE A 57 -4.84 16.35 8.73
C PHE A 57 -5.67 15.96 9.96
N ASP A 58 -5.12 15.11 10.81
CA ASP A 58 -5.68 14.70 12.08
C ASP A 58 -5.00 15.52 13.19
N SER A 59 -5.77 16.40 13.84
CA SER A 59 -5.25 17.28 14.89
C SER A 59 -4.90 16.54 16.18
N THR A 60 -5.48 15.37 16.42
CA THR A 60 -5.21 14.57 17.61
C THR A 60 -3.86 13.86 17.47
N GLU A 61 -3.57 13.34 16.28
CA GLU A 61 -2.29 12.68 15.98
C GLU A 61 -1.19 13.65 15.51
N GLY A 62 -1.57 14.89 15.15
CA GLY A 62 -0.67 15.91 14.62
C GLY A 62 -0.08 15.52 13.25
N ARG A 63 -0.79 14.69 12.48
CA ARG A 63 -0.32 14.05 11.23
C ARG A 63 -1.42 13.89 10.22
N GLU A 64 -1.05 13.60 8.98
CA GLU A 64 -1.97 13.33 7.89
C GLU A 64 -2.45 11.88 7.96
N ARG A 65 -3.77 11.69 8.01
CA ARG A 65 -4.42 10.39 7.86
C ARG A 65 -4.47 10.01 6.39
N PHE A 66 -4.17 8.76 6.09
CA PHE A 66 -4.25 8.21 4.73
C PHE A 66 -4.96 6.85 4.71
N ALA A 67 -5.55 6.55 3.56
CA ALA A 67 -5.95 5.21 3.18
C ALA A 67 -5.57 5.00 1.71
N LEU A 68 -4.89 3.91 1.41
CA LEU A 68 -4.50 3.55 0.05
C LEU A 68 -4.67 2.06 -0.18
N GLN A 69 -4.78 1.70 -1.45
CA GLN A 69 -4.77 0.33 -1.91
C GLN A 69 -3.68 0.13 -2.96
N ALA A 70 -3.20 -1.09 -3.10
CA ALA A 70 -2.32 -1.49 -4.19
C ALA A 70 -2.56 -2.97 -4.54
N LYS A 71 -2.24 -3.34 -5.77
CA LYS A 71 -2.24 -4.75 -6.19
C LYS A 71 -0.90 -5.39 -5.87
N VAL A 72 -0.93 -6.67 -5.52
CA VAL A 72 0.27 -7.47 -5.26
C VAL A 72 0.80 -8.03 -6.58
N LYS A 73 2.08 -7.80 -6.86
CA LYS A 73 2.78 -8.49 -7.94
C LYS A 73 2.95 -9.95 -7.52
N MET A 74 2.19 -10.85 -8.13
CA MET A 74 2.49 -12.28 -7.99
C MET A 74 3.91 -12.52 -8.51
N PRO A 75 4.79 -13.18 -7.74
CA PRO A 75 6.04 -13.66 -8.27
C PRO A 75 5.75 -14.55 -9.48
N ASP A 76 6.53 -14.41 -10.55
CA ASP A 76 6.56 -15.36 -11.66
C ASP A 76 7.24 -16.65 -11.15
N ILE A 77 6.59 -17.38 -10.24
CA ILE A 77 7.09 -18.64 -9.65
C ILE A 77 7.40 -19.70 -10.73
N LEU A 78 6.87 -19.52 -11.94
CA LEU A 78 7.15 -20.36 -13.12
C LEU A 78 8.46 -20.02 -13.84
N LYS A 79 9.06 -18.83 -13.64
CA LYS A 79 10.35 -18.47 -14.23
C LYS A 79 11.55 -18.94 -13.40
N GLU A 80 11.42 -19.01 -12.08
CA GLU A 80 12.50 -19.48 -11.19
C GLU A 80 12.68 -21.00 -11.24
N ALA A 81 11.62 -21.78 -11.49
CA ALA A 81 11.71 -23.24 -11.64
C ALA A 81 12.40 -23.71 -12.95
N ARG A 82 12.76 -22.78 -13.84
CA ARG A 82 13.42 -23.06 -15.13
C ARG A 82 14.85 -22.51 -15.22
N ARG A 83 15.43 -22.05 -14.12
CA ARG A 83 16.81 -21.55 -14.07
C ARG A 83 17.73 -22.49 -13.31
#